data_AF-A0A420VPP3-F1
#
_entry.id   AF-A0A420VPP3-F1
#
_cell.length_a   1.000
_cell.length_b   1.000
_cell.length_c   1.000
_cell.angle_alpha   90.00
_cell.angle_beta   90.00
_cell.angle_gamma   90.00
#
_symmetry.space_group_name_H-M   'P 1'
#
loop_
_entity.id
_entity.type
_entity.pdbx_description
1 polymer ?
#
loop_
_entity_poly.entity_id
_entity_poly.type
_entity_poly.pdbx_seq_one_letter_code
_entity_poly.pdbx_strand_id
1 'polypeptide(L)' 'MKALEEINIFIFDTLTRVLFDTVHFPQSLANYPLRGAGIYLIEGKVVLEYDCPSIEVIRCAKMPLKPDPRSE' A
#
# COMPACT_ATOMS: atom_id res chain seq x y z
N MET A 1 -4.20 10.99 -19.98
CA MET A 1 -4.93 10.66 -18.75
C MET A 1 -4.55 9.24 -18.37
N LYS A 2 -3.39 9.05 -17.70
CA LYS A 2 -2.92 7.71 -17.34
C LYS A 2 -3.72 7.23 -16.14
N ALA A 3 -4.25 6.02 -16.25
CA ALA A 3 -5.05 5.36 -15.24
C ALA A 3 -4.41 5.51 -13.86
N LEU A 4 -5.19 6.00 -12.90
CA LEU A 4 -4.95 5.70 -11.51
C LEU A 4 -5.15 4.19 -11.40
N GLU A 5 -4.06 3.44 -11.38
CA GLU A 5 -4.14 2.05 -10.96
C GLU A 5 -4.49 2.08 -9.48
N GLU A 6 -5.78 1.90 -9.18
CA GLU A 6 -6.27 1.62 -7.83
C GLU A 6 -5.68 0.29 -7.40
N ILE A 7 -4.51 0.34 -6.79
CA ILE A 7 -3.87 -0.82 -6.22
C ILE A 7 -4.43 -0.88 -4.81
N ASN A 8 -5.39 -1.78 -4.60
CA ASN A 8 -6.01 -1.99 -3.30
C ASN A 8 -5.04 -2.75 -2.40
N ILE A 9 -4.19 -2.02 -1.67
CA ILE A 9 -3.36 -2.63 -0.64
C ILE A 9 -4.18 -2.67 0.63
N PHE A 10 -4.79 -3.83 0.89
CA PHE A 10 -5.52 -4.11 2.11
C PHE A 10 -4.60 -3.97 3.33
N ILE A 11 -4.72 -2.84 4.03
CA ILE A 11 -4.14 -2.69 5.37
C ILE A 11 -5.21 -3.18 6.35
N PHE A 12 -4.94 -4.31 7.00
CA PHE A 12 -5.76 -4.81 8.09
C PHE A 12 -5.25 -4.17 9.38
N ASP A 13 -5.85 -3.06 9.81
CA ASP A 13 -5.62 -2.60 11.17
C ASP A 13 -6.22 -3.62 12.14
N THR A 14 -5.38 -4.16 13.04
CA THR A 14 -5.78 -5.24 13.96
C THR A 14 -6.78 -4.79 15.01
N LEU A 15 -6.92 -3.47 15.22
CA LEU A 15 -7.82 -2.88 16.20
C LEU A 15 -9.18 -2.49 15.60
N THR A 16 -9.18 -1.80 14.45
CA THR A 16 -10.40 -1.25 13.87
C THR A 16 -11.05 -2.13 12.80
N ARG A 17 -10.32 -3.12 12.25
CA ARG A 17 -10.77 -3.95 11.11
C ARG A 17 -11.22 -3.13 9.88
N VAL A 18 -10.81 -1.86 9.81
CA VAL A 18 -11.13 -0.96 8.71
C VAL A 18 -10.14 -1.20 7.58
N LEU A 19 -10.65 -1.15 6.36
CA LEU A 19 -9.87 -1.25 5.14
C LEU A 19 -9.46 0.14 4.70
N PHE A 20 -8.19 0.29 4.34
CA PHE A 20 -7.67 1.51 3.76
C PHE A 20 -7.39 1.27 2.29
N ASP A 21 -7.89 2.15 1.44
CA ASP A 21 -7.51 2.18 0.04
C ASP A 21 -6.18 2.94 -0.13
N THR A 22 -5.41 2.62 -1.17
CA THR A 22 -4.14 3.30 -1.46
C THR A 22 -4.17 3.97 -2.82
N VAL A 23 -3.85 5.26 -2.86
CA VAL A 23 -3.80 6.06 -4.08
C VAL A 23 -2.34 6.28 -4.48
N HIS A 24 -1.97 5.83 -5.68
CA HIS A 24 -0.62 5.93 -6.21
C HIS A 24 -0.51 7.01 -7.28
N PHE A 25 0.23 8.08 -6.97
CA PHE A 25 0.49 9.13 -7.96
C PHE A 25 1.58 8.69 -8.96
N PRO A 26 1.46 9.08 -10.25
CA PRO A 26 2.46 8.73 -11.27
C PRO A 26 3.90 9.15 -10.92
N GLN A 27 4.06 10.27 -10.22
CA GLN A 27 5.35 10.77 -9.77
C GLN A 27 5.99 9.86 -8.70
N SER A 28 5.18 9.30 -7.79
CA SER A 28 5.64 8.32 -6.80
C SER A 28 6.03 7.00 -7.49
N LEU A 29 5.19 6.51 -8.42
CA LEU A 29 5.43 5.26 -9.16
C LEU A 29 6.66 5.32 -10.06
N ALA A 30 7.01 6.49 -10.60
CA ALA A 30 8.23 6.67 -11.39
C ALA A 30 9.50 6.40 -10.57
N ASN A 31 9.47 6.71 -9.27
CA ASN A 31 10.59 6.50 -8.35
C ASN A 31 10.51 5.15 -7.61
N TYR A 32 9.29 4.68 -7.33
CA TYR A 32 8.99 3.47 -6.56
C TYR A 32 7.99 2.60 -7.31
N PRO A 33 8.41 1.90 -8.37
CA PRO A 33 7.51 1.06 -9.16
C PRO A 33 7.12 -0.20 -8.38
N LEU A 34 5.85 -0.58 -8.47
CA LEU A 34 5.33 -1.79 -7.86
C LEU A 34 5.78 -3.04 -8.63
N ARG A 35 6.18 -4.08 -7.89
CA ARG A 35 6.80 -5.30 -8.42
C ARG A 35 5.91 -6.52 -8.22
N GLY A 36 4.68 -6.42 -8.72
CA GLY A 36 3.65 -7.47 -8.65
C GLY A 36 3.13 -7.75 -7.23
N ALA A 37 2.49 -8.89 -7.03
CA ALA A 37 1.93 -9.28 -5.73
C ALA A 37 3.01 -9.48 -4.66
N GLY A 38 2.70 -9.11 -3.41
CA GLY A 38 3.56 -9.31 -2.26
C GLY A 38 3.22 -8.37 -1.11
N ILE A 39 4.05 -8.41 -0.07
CA ILE A 39 3.95 -7.50 1.08
C ILE A 39 4.74 -6.24 0.75
N TYR A 40 4.12 -5.09 0.96
CA TYR A 40 4.73 -3.79 0.73
C TYR A 40 4.75 -2.97 2.01
N LEU A 41 5.86 -2.29 2.24
CA LEU A 41 5.94 -1.19 3.19
C LEU A 41 5.53 0.08 2.45
N ILE A 42 4.58 0.82 3.00
CA ILE A 42 4.00 2.02 2.41
C ILE A 42 4.20 3.18 3.37
N GLU A 43 4.69 4.30 2.83
CA GLU A 43 4.75 5.59 3.50
C GLU A 43 3.85 6.56 2.74
N GLY A 44 2.90 7.17 3.44
CA GLY A 44 1.90 8.02 2.83
C GLY A 44 1.12 8.84 3.84
N LYS A 45 0.27 9.73 3.32
CA LYS A 45 -0.62 10.56 4.11
C LYS A 45 -1.98 9.87 4.20
N VAL A 46 -2.50 9.72 5.42
CA VAL A 46 -3.88 9.24 5.64
C VAL A 46 -4.85 10.37 5.33
N VAL A 47 -5.84 10.10 4.51
CA VAL A 47 -6.89 11.03 4.10
C VAL A 47 -8.24 10.34 4.33
N LEU A 48 -9.22 11.09 4.84
CA LEU A 48 -10.59 10.61 5.03
C LEU A 48 -11.51 11.43 4.13
N GLU A 49 -12.05 10.82 3.09
CA GLU A 49 -13.00 11.44 2.18
C GLU A 49 -14.32 10.67 2.20
N TYR A 50 -15.42 11.34 2.54
CA TYR A 50 -16.77 10.73 2.57
C TYR A 50 -16.84 9.42 3.38
N ASP A 51 -16.21 9.39 4.56
CA ASP A 51 -16.09 8.19 5.40
C ASP A 51 -15.33 7.01 4.76
N CYS A 52 -14.64 7.25 3.65
CA CYS A 52 -13.72 6.31 3.01
C CYS A 52 -12.28 6.68 3.37
N PRO A 53 -11.62 5.93 4.27
CA PRO A 53 -10.24 6.19 4.62
C PRO A 53 -9.31 5.67 3.52
N SER A 54 -8.41 6.52 3.05
CA SER A 54 -7.42 6.19 2.04
C SER A 54 -6.03 6.70 2.43
N ILE A 55 -5.00 6.19 1.75
CA ILE A 55 -3.61 6.58 1.93
C ILE A 55 -3.07 7.07 0.60
N GLU A 56 -2.69 8.34 0.56
CA GLU A 56 -1.92 8.93 -0.54
C GLU A 56 -0.46 8.48 -0.43
N VAL A 57 -0.03 7.61 -1.34
CA VAL A 57 1.28 6.97 -1.28
C VAL A 57 2.39 7.90 -1.79
N ILE A 58 3.34 8.20 -0.90
CA ILE A 58 4.55 8.98 -1.21
C ILE A 58 5.67 8.02 -1.62
N ARG A 59 5.85 6.91 -0.87
CA ARG A 59 6.88 5.89 -1.14
C ARG A 59 6.33 4.51 -0.87
N CYS A 60 6.78 3.53 -1.64
CA CYS A 60 6.49 2.12 -1.37
C CYS A 60 7.71 1.26 -1.66
N ALA A 61 7.86 0.16 -0.93
CA ALA A 61 8.93 -0.80 -1.14
C ALA A 61 8.42 -2.22 -0.86
N LYS A 62 8.77 -3.18 -1.72
CA LYS A 62 8.44 -4.59 -1.51
C LYS A 62 9.27 -5.11 -0.33
N MET A 63 8.62 -5.68 0.67
CA MET A 63 9.30 -6.27 1.81
C MET A 63 9.84 -7.66 1.47
N PRO A 64 11.08 -7.99 1.88
CA PRO A 64 11.56 -9.36 1.80
C PRO A 64 10.73 -10.23 2.75
N LEU A 65 10.26 -11.37 2.25
CA LEU A 65 9.61 -12.37 3.08
C LEU A 65 10.67 -12.97 4.00
N LYS A 66 10.45 -12.87 5.32
CA LYS A 66 11.27 -13.58 6.29
C LYS A 66 10.82 -15.05 6.29
N PRO A 67 11.70 -16.02 5.99
CA PRO A 67 11.35 -17.43 6.09
C PRO A 67 10.91 -17.77 7.52
N ASP A 68 9.94 -18.67 7.64
CA ASP A 68 9.40 -19.07 8.95
C ASP A 68 10.50 -19.77 9.77
N PRO A 69 10.82 -19.29 10.99
CA PRO A 69 11.82 -19.91 11.86
C PRO A 69 11.46 -21.33 12.33
N ARG A 70 10.23 -21.80 12.07
CA ARG A 70 9.76 -23.18 12.38
C ARG A 70 9.99 -24.18 11.26
N SER A 71 10.45 -23.73 10.09
CA SER A 71 10.68 -24.58 8.92
C SER A 71 12.11 -25.14 8.82
N GLU A 72 12.89 -25.06 9.91
CA GLU A 72 14.24 -25.62 10.02
C GLU A 72 14.26 -26.89 10.89
#